data_AF-A0A6L2K248-F1
#
_entry.id   AF-A0A6L2K248-F1
#
_cell.length_a   1.000
_cell.length_b   1.000
_cell.length_c   1.000
_cell.angle_alpha   90.00
_cell.angle_beta   90.00
_cell.angle_gamma   90.00
#
_symmetry.space_group_name_H-M   'P 1'
#
loop_
_entity.id
_entity.type
_entity.pdbx_description
1 polymer ?
#
loop_
_entity_poly.entity_id
_entity_poly.type
_entity_poly.pdbx_seq_one_letter_code
_entity_poly.pdbx_strand_id
1 'polypeptide(L)'
;MLSRGHSFSIRPISLQLPSPRRLTVKCATNRDKCTTNASDPSMVAAKINNFAFGGVSKSRSHLQSSCSILASTVVEETNSVDLVPTSNLPKPLTLNDMCSAPIHGSNIRVAYQGVPGAYSESAACKAFPNCESIPCDQFEVTFQAVELWIADHAVLPIENSLAGSIHRNYDLLLRHRLHIIGEVQLPVRHCLLALPGVDKEDLNRVISHPQALAQCELTITELLGPNVTRESFYNTAGAAESIATNNLRDTAAIASHEAAKLYGLNVLVDNIHDDMNNVTRFVMLAREPIMPRIGRPFRTSIVFAHDNGTSILFKVLSVFAFRNINLTKIESRPHRVRPLTIVDDANIETAKHFEYMFYVDFDASMADVRAQNALADVQEFTSFLRVLGSYPIDMTP
;
A
#
# COMPACT_ATOMS: atom_id res chain seq x y z
N MET A 1 27.01 46.62 63.48
CA MET A 1 28.38 46.11 63.70
C MET A 1 28.43 44.67 63.18
N LEU A 2 29.49 44.34 62.45
CA LEU A 2 29.81 43.05 61.76
C LEU A 2 29.02 42.82 60.44
N SER A 3 29.49 43.20 59.24
CA SER A 3 30.72 42.86 58.48
C SER A 3 30.67 41.49 57.77
N ARG A 4 30.37 41.47 56.46
CA ARG A 4 31.33 41.24 55.35
C ARG A 4 30.57 41.01 54.04
N GLY A 5 30.92 41.78 53.00
CA GLY A 5 30.49 41.54 51.63
C GLY A 5 31.42 40.57 50.91
N HIS A 6 30.87 39.88 49.91
CA HIS A 6 31.64 39.26 48.83
C HIS A 6 30.91 39.44 47.50
N SER A 7 31.56 40.19 46.61
CA SER A 7 31.28 40.29 45.18
C SER A 7 31.81 39.05 44.45
N PHE A 8 30.99 38.41 43.62
CA PHE A 8 31.45 37.40 42.66
C PHE A 8 31.24 37.88 41.22
N SER A 9 32.36 37.97 40.51
CA SER A 9 32.49 38.28 39.08
C SER A 9 32.17 37.04 38.24
N ILE A 10 31.21 37.15 37.33
CA ILE A 10 30.89 36.11 36.34
C ILE A 10 31.88 36.23 35.18
N ARG A 11 32.70 35.21 34.95
CA ARG A 11 33.47 35.03 33.70
C ARG A 11 32.69 34.09 32.77
N PRO A 12 32.60 34.37 31.46
CA PRO A 12 31.98 33.45 30.52
C PRO A 12 32.91 32.26 30.26
N ILE A 13 32.39 31.04 30.47
CA ILE A 13 33.06 29.79 30.11
C ILE A 13 32.78 29.53 28.63
N SER A 14 33.83 29.59 27.80
CA SER A 14 33.80 29.13 26.42
C SER A 14 33.93 27.60 26.42
N LEU A 15 32.86 26.88 26.06
CA LEU A 15 32.92 25.45 25.77
C LEU A 15 33.13 25.27 24.26
N GLN A 16 34.35 24.89 23.89
CA GLN A 16 34.72 24.44 22.55
C GLN A 16 34.04 23.10 22.24
N LEU A 17 33.30 23.05 21.13
CA LEU A 17 32.79 21.82 20.53
C LEU A 17 33.97 21.00 19.95
N PRO A 18 34.08 19.68 20.18
CA PRO A 18 35.09 18.86 19.53
C PRO A 18 34.68 18.58 18.07
N SER A 19 35.62 18.81 17.15
CA SER A 19 35.54 18.41 15.74
C SER A 19 35.33 16.88 15.60
N PRO A 20 34.45 16.39 14.71
CA PRO A 20 34.23 14.96 14.56
C PRO A 20 35.46 14.26 13.96
N ARG A 21 35.99 13.27 14.70
CA ARG A 21 37.04 12.36 14.22
C ARG A 21 36.43 11.36 13.23
N ARG A 22 37.06 11.27 12.07
CA ARG A 22 36.74 10.37 10.95
C ARG A 22 36.92 8.90 11.37
N LEU A 23 35.82 8.19 11.59
CA LEU A 23 35.83 6.72 11.74
C LEU A 23 36.13 6.11 10.36
N THR A 24 37.23 5.39 10.25
CA THR A 24 37.60 4.63 9.05
C THR A 24 37.25 3.17 9.31
N VAL A 25 36.16 2.69 8.73
CA VAL A 25 35.80 1.27 8.75
C VAL A 25 36.41 0.61 7.52
N LYS A 26 37.40 -0.27 7.72
CA LYS A 26 37.90 -1.18 6.68
C LYS A 26 36.97 -2.39 6.64
N CYS A 27 36.15 -2.48 5.60
CA CYS A 27 35.41 -3.71 5.31
C CYS A 27 36.25 -4.59 4.37
N ALA A 28 36.71 -5.74 4.88
CA ALA A 28 37.31 -6.78 4.07
C ALA A 28 36.20 -7.55 3.36
N THR A 29 36.16 -7.51 2.03
CA THR A 29 35.39 -8.45 1.24
C THR A 29 36.35 -9.25 0.37
N ASN A 30 36.40 -10.54 0.65
CA ASN A 30 37.11 -11.54 -0.12
C ASN A 30 36.19 -11.93 -1.28
N ARG A 31 36.53 -11.54 -2.52
CA ARG A 31 35.98 -12.17 -3.72
C ARG A 31 36.99 -12.08 -4.86
N ASP A 32 37.34 -13.27 -5.33
CA ASP A 32 38.27 -13.53 -6.40
C ASP A 32 37.87 -12.90 -7.74
N LYS A 33 38.87 -12.23 -8.32
CA LYS A 33 39.28 -12.23 -9.73
C LYS A 33 38.19 -12.32 -10.81
N CYS A 34 37.92 -11.18 -11.44
CA CYS A 34 37.91 -11.12 -12.91
C CYS A 34 38.62 -9.85 -13.39
N THR A 35 39.73 -10.04 -14.10
CA THR A 35 40.62 -9.03 -14.64
C THR A 35 40.07 -8.42 -15.93
N THR A 36 39.89 -7.11 -15.98
CA THR A 36 40.12 -6.32 -17.22
C THR A 36 40.67 -4.94 -16.85
N ASN A 37 41.82 -4.62 -17.43
CA ASN A 37 42.51 -3.34 -17.31
C ASN A 37 41.89 -2.34 -18.29
N ALA A 38 41.50 -1.16 -17.82
CA ALA A 38 41.55 0.08 -18.60
C ALA A 38 41.59 1.28 -17.65
N SER A 39 42.62 2.10 -17.86
CA SER A 39 43.02 3.30 -17.13
C SER A 39 42.26 4.56 -17.58
N ASP A 40 42.22 5.55 -16.68
CA ASP A 40 41.86 6.98 -16.80
C ASP A 40 40.43 7.46 -16.48
N PRO A 41 40.27 8.26 -15.40
CA PRO A 41 39.06 9.01 -15.09
C PRO A 41 39.20 10.49 -15.52
N SER A 42 38.70 10.86 -16.71
CA SER A 42 38.48 12.27 -17.06
C SER A 42 37.40 12.47 -18.13
N MET A 43 36.18 11.96 -17.95
CA MET A 43 35.04 12.40 -18.76
C MET A 43 33.68 11.98 -18.16
N VAL A 44 33.26 12.65 -17.07
CA VAL A 44 31.86 12.59 -16.59
C VAL A 44 31.33 14.01 -16.43
N ALA A 45 31.17 14.71 -17.56
CA ALA A 45 30.42 15.95 -17.65
C ALA A 45 30.03 16.22 -19.12
N ALA A 46 29.18 15.37 -19.71
CA ALA A 46 28.37 15.67 -20.90
C ALA A 46 27.64 14.42 -21.37
N LYS A 47 26.40 14.21 -20.90
CA LYS A 47 25.34 13.46 -21.60
C LYS A 47 24.02 13.58 -20.82
N ILE A 48 23.58 14.81 -20.63
CA ILE A 48 22.15 15.13 -20.48
C ILE A 48 21.86 16.06 -21.65
N ASN A 49 21.26 15.51 -22.71
CA ASN A 49 20.48 16.19 -23.76
C ASN A 49 20.51 15.34 -25.03
N ASN A 50 19.46 14.55 -25.22
CA ASN A 50 18.80 14.25 -26.49
C ASN A 50 18.16 12.87 -26.39
N PHE A 51 16.86 12.82 -26.09
CA PHE A 51 15.97 11.89 -26.79
C PHE A 51 14.65 12.61 -27.05
N ALA A 52 14.51 13.06 -28.28
CA ALA A 52 13.30 13.59 -28.86
C ALA A 52 12.28 12.47 -29.12
N PHE A 53 11.00 12.85 -29.14
CA PHE A 53 9.86 11.99 -29.46
C PHE A 53 9.99 11.36 -30.86
N GLY A 54 9.89 10.04 -30.91
CA GLY A 54 9.66 9.25 -32.12
C GLY A 54 8.72 8.10 -31.79
N GLY A 55 7.57 8.03 -32.48
CA GLY A 55 6.52 7.06 -32.22
C GLY A 55 6.95 5.64 -32.56
N VAL A 56 6.77 4.71 -31.62
CA VAL A 56 6.82 3.26 -31.83
C VAL A 56 5.91 2.59 -30.80
N SER A 57 5.07 1.67 -31.27
CA SER A 57 4.32 0.67 -30.49
C SER A 57 5.14 0.14 -29.30
N LYS A 58 4.75 0.45 -28.07
CA LYS A 58 5.44 -0.02 -26.86
C LYS A 58 4.96 -1.43 -26.49
N SER A 59 5.86 -2.40 -26.58
CA SER A 59 5.66 -3.75 -26.04
C SER A 59 5.59 -3.71 -24.51
N ARG A 60 4.67 -4.48 -23.91
CA ARG A 60 4.47 -4.65 -22.45
C ARG A 60 5.76 -4.94 -21.67
N SER A 61 6.75 -5.56 -22.30
CA SER A 61 8.07 -5.85 -21.71
C SER A 61 8.88 -4.60 -21.30
N HIS A 62 8.69 -3.46 -21.97
CA HIS A 62 9.41 -2.22 -21.65
C HIS A 62 8.94 -1.58 -20.32
N LEU A 63 7.67 -1.77 -19.94
CA LEU A 63 7.11 -1.22 -18.70
C LEU A 63 7.61 -2.02 -17.49
N GLN A 64 7.65 -3.34 -17.60
CA GLN A 64 8.20 -4.23 -16.57
C GLN A 64 9.69 -3.91 -16.31
N SER A 65 10.45 -3.62 -17.36
CA SER A 65 11.85 -3.18 -17.25
C SER A 65 11.99 -1.84 -16.50
N SER A 66 11.04 -0.91 -16.64
CA SER A 66 11.08 0.39 -15.97
C SER A 66 10.78 0.23 -14.46
N CYS A 67 9.82 -0.62 -14.09
CA CYS A 67 9.54 -0.96 -12.69
C CYS A 67 10.69 -1.73 -12.03
N SER A 68 11.37 -2.64 -12.75
CA SER A 68 12.54 -3.35 -12.22
C SER A 68 13.75 -2.42 -11.96
N ILE A 69 13.88 -1.33 -12.73
CA ILE A 69 14.90 -0.30 -12.50
C ILE A 69 14.61 0.46 -11.20
N LEU A 70 13.33 0.75 -10.90
CA LEU A 70 12.96 1.37 -9.62
C LEU A 70 13.30 0.47 -8.42
N ALA A 71 13.00 -0.84 -8.52
CA ALA A 71 13.32 -1.79 -7.44
C ALA A 71 14.83 -1.85 -7.12
N SER A 72 15.70 -1.68 -8.12
CA SER A 72 17.15 -1.72 -7.96
C SER A 72 17.77 -0.40 -7.49
N THR A 73 17.07 0.73 -7.63
CA THR A 73 17.59 2.05 -7.21
C THR A 73 17.29 2.36 -5.73
N VAL A 74 16.40 1.60 -5.07
CA VAL A 74 15.78 1.99 -3.78
C VAL A 74 16.38 1.27 -2.55
N VAL A 75 17.44 0.47 -2.68
CA VAL A 75 18.01 -0.26 -1.53
C VAL A 75 18.80 0.66 -0.55
N GLU A 76 18.98 1.96 -0.81
CA GLU A 76 19.89 2.81 -0.01
C GLU A 76 19.33 4.09 0.63
N GLU A 77 18.01 4.31 0.76
CA GLU A 77 17.50 5.47 1.52
C GLU A 77 16.76 5.11 2.81
N THR A 78 17.47 5.18 3.94
CA THR A 78 16.89 5.31 5.27
C THR A 78 16.43 6.75 5.49
N ASN A 79 15.13 7.03 5.51
CA ASN A 79 14.60 8.35 5.84
C ASN A 79 13.64 8.33 7.03
N SER A 80 13.96 9.17 8.01
CA SER A 80 13.20 9.49 9.21
C SER A 80 11.88 10.19 8.89
N VAL A 81 10.83 9.88 9.66
CA VAL A 81 9.52 10.53 9.56
C VAL A 81 9.56 11.83 10.37
N ASP A 82 9.75 12.96 9.68
CA ASP A 82 9.54 14.28 10.27
C ASP A 82 8.05 14.64 10.20
N LEU A 83 7.41 14.72 11.36
CA LEU A 83 6.08 15.33 11.53
C LEU A 83 6.23 16.84 11.29
N VAL A 84 5.84 17.30 10.09
CA VAL A 84 5.87 18.73 9.74
C VAL A 84 4.65 19.45 10.33
N PRO A 85 4.82 20.60 11.04
CA PRO A 85 3.71 21.41 11.53
C PRO A 85 2.93 22.07 10.38
N THR A 86 1.60 22.12 10.51
CA THR A 86 0.68 22.70 9.52
C THR A 86 0.62 24.23 9.62
N SER A 87 1.10 24.91 8.59
CA SER A 87 0.57 26.22 8.21
C SER A 87 0.56 26.31 6.68
N ASN A 88 -0.60 26.01 6.09
CA ASN A 88 -1.10 26.49 4.79
C ASN A 88 -2.33 25.64 4.40
N LEU A 89 -3.52 26.14 4.76
CA LEU A 89 -4.77 25.70 4.13
C LEU A 89 -4.73 26.10 2.63
N PRO A 90 -5.15 25.23 1.70
CA PRO A 90 -5.20 25.59 0.29
C PRO A 90 -6.24 26.69 0.05
N LYS A 91 -5.86 27.71 -0.74
CA LYS A 91 -6.77 28.77 -1.21
C LYS A 91 -7.77 28.21 -2.23
N PRO A 92 -8.97 28.81 -2.38
CA PRO A 92 -9.90 28.41 -3.43
C PRO A 92 -9.28 28.65 -4.80
N LEU A 93 -9.14 27.59 -5.60
CA LEU A 93 -8.71 27.70 -6.99
C LEU A 93 -9.82 28.35 -7.81
N THR A 94 -9.43 29.26 -8.70
CA THR A 94 -10.36 29.93 -9.63
C THR A 94 -10.41 29.16 -10.94
N LEU A 95 -11.43 29.38 -11.77
CA LEU A 95 -11.70 28.69 -13.05
C LEU A 95 -10.51 28.64 -14.04
N ASN A 96 -9.44 29.39 -13.79
CA ASN A 96 -8.24 29.43 -14.63
C ASN A 96 -7.13 28.43 -14.21
N ASP A 97 -7.28 27.68 -13.12
CA ASP A 97 -6.30 26.67 -12.68
C ASP A 97 -6.51 25.28 -13.34
N MET A 98 -7.28 25.25 -14.42
CA MET A 98 -7.49 24.08 -15.28
C MET A 98 -6.19 23.71 -16.01
N CYS A 99 -5.28 23.00 -15.35
CA CYS A 99 -4.35 22.13 -16.07
C CYS A 99 -5.19 21.06 -16.78
N SER A 100 -5.29 21.21 -18.09
CA SER A 100 -5.99 20.30 -19.00
C SER A 100 -5.60 18.85 -18.71
N ALA A 101 -6.60 18.02 -18.42
CA ALA A 101 -6.47 16.57 -18.37
C ALA A 101 -5.75 16.05 -19.62
N PRO A 102 -4.94 14.97 -19.53
CA PRO A 102 -4.34 14.37 -20.71
C PRO A 102 -5.45 13.94 -21.69
N ILE A 103 -5.44 14.67 -22.80
CA ILE A 103 -5.98 14.45 -24.14
C ILE A 103 -6.54 13.04 -24.38
N HIS A 104 -7.78 12.99 -24.85
CA HIS A 104 -8.44 11.82 -25.47
C HIS A 104 -7.47 11.02 -26.35
N GLY A 105 -7.15 9.77 -25.98
CA GLY A 105 -6.46 8.83 -26.88
C GLY A 105 -5.58 7.76 -26.24
N SER A 106 -5.15 7.89 -24.99
CA SER A 106 -4.36 6.86 -24.27
C SER A 106 -5.23 6.13 -23.26
N ASN A 107 -5.16 4.79 -23.23
CA ASN A 107 -5.77 3.99 -22.17
C ASN A 107 -5.24 4.46 -20.80
N ILE A 108 -6.13 4.57 -19.82
CA ILE A 108 -5.77 4.94 -18.44
C ILE A 108 -4.80 3.88 -17.91
N ARG A 109 -3.65 4.30 -17.38
CA ARG A 109 -2.67 3.38 -16.80
C ARG A 109 -2.96 3.16 -15.32
N VAL A 110 -3.15 1.90 -14.93
CA VAL A 110 -3.53 1.54 -13.56
C VAL A 110 -2.50 0.58 -12.99
N ALA A 111 -1.74 1.03 -12.00
CA ALA A 111 -0.80 0.20 -11.28
C ALA A 111 -1.51 -0.71 -10.27
N TYR A 112 -1.04 -1.94 -10.15
CA TYR A 112 -1.53 -2.88 -9.14
C TYR A 112 -0.36 -3.74 -8.65
N GLN A 113 -0.44 -4.22 -7.41
CA GLN A 113 0.55 -5.15 -6.90
C GLN A 113 0.22 -6.58 -7.35
N GLY A 114 1.19 -7.24 -7.95
CA GLY A 114 1.12 -8.63 -8.38
C GLY A 114 1.58 -8.84 -9.82
N VAL A 115 1.24 -10.02 -10.34
CA VAL A 115 1.52 -10.45 -11.71
C VAL A 115 0.23 -10.51 -12.53
N PRO A 116 0.30 -10.57 -13.87
CA PRO A 116 -0.88 -10.79 -14.71
C PRO A 116 -1.70 -12.03 -14.28
N GLY A 117 -3.02 -11.91 -14.31
CA GLY A 117 -3.97 -12.91 -13.82
C GLY A 117 -4.27 -12.82 -12.31
N ALA A 118 -3.59 -11.96 -11.54
CA ALA A 118 -3.90 -11.77 -10.12
C ALA A 118 -5.25 -11.08 -9.91
N TYR A 119 -5.89 -11.33 -8.76
CA TYR A 119 -7.14 -10.64 -8.38
C TYR A 119 -7.03 -9.11 -8.36
N SER A 120 -5.84 -8.57 -8.03
CA SER A 120 -5.56 -7.14 -8.10
C SER A 120 -5.67 -6.58 -9.53
N GLU A 121 -5.31 -7.37 -10.55
CA GLU A 121 -5.49 -6.98 -11.95
C GLU A 121 -6.98 -6.97 -12.31
N SER A 122 -7.73 -8.00 -11.92
CA SER A 122 -9.18 -8.05 -12.12
C SER A 122 -9.89 -6.88 -11.45
N ALA A 123 -9.45 -6.49 -10.24
CA ALA A 123 -9.95 -5.32 -9.54
C ALA A 123 -9.60 -4.01 -10.29
N ALA A 124 -8.39 -3.89 -10.83
CA ALA A 124 -7.99 -2.74 -11.65
C ALA A 124 -8.86 -2.60 -12.91
N CYS A 125 -9.08 -3.70 -13.63
CA CYS A 125 -9.93 -3.73 -14.81
C CYS A 125 -11.42 -3.47 -14.50
N LYS A 126 -11.91 -3.93 -13.33
CA LYS A 126 -13.27 -3.61 -12.85
C LYS A 126 -13.40 -2.12 -12.50
N ALA A 127 -12.41 -1.55 -11.83
CA ALA A 127 -12.38 -0.14 -11.44
C ALA A 127 -12.30 0.81 -12.64
N PHE A 128 -11.47 0.45 -13.62
CA PHE A 128 -11.19 1.24 -14.82
C PHE A 128 -11.33 0.37 -16.07
N PRO A 129 -12.53 0.26 -16.66
CA PRO A 129 -12.74 -0.51 -17.88
C PRO A 129 -11.82 -0.04 -19.01
N ASN A 130 -11.22 -0.98 -19.74
CA ASN A 130 -10.25 -0.73 -20.82
C ASN A 130 -8.95 -0.03 -20.38
N CYS A 131 -8.59 -0.10 -19.10
CA CYS A 131 -7.29 0.40 -18.63
C CYS A 131 -6.11 -0.43 -19.17
N GLU A 132 -4.94 0.20 -19.20
CA GLU A 132 -3.66 -0.48 -19.27
C GLU A 132 -3.22 -0.85 -17.85
N SER A 133 -3.31 -2.13 -17.49
CA SER A 133 -2.86 -2.63 -16.19
C SER A 133 -1.33 -2.71 -16.12
N ILE A 134 -0.73 -2.11 -15.08
CA ILE A 134 0.71 -2.09 -14.84
C ILE A 134 1.03 -2.96 -13.61
N PRO A 135 1.57 -4.18 -13.79
CA PRO A 135 1.98 -5.03 -12.67
C PRO A 135 3.17 -4.40 -11.94
N CYS A 136 3.12 -4.46 -10.61
CA CYS A 136 4.18 -4.03 -9.71
C CYS A 136 4.50 -5.16 -8.72
N ASP A 137 5.78 -5.44 -8.50
CA ASP A 137 6.20 -6.55 -7.64
C ASP A 137 5.80 -6.33 -6.17
N GLN A 138 5.85 -5.08 -5.71
CA GLN A 138 5.58 -4.69 -4.33
C GLN A 138 4.55 -3.56 -4.23
N PHE A 139 3.92 -3.43 -3.07
CA PHE A 139 2.95 -2.37 -2.81
C PHE A 139 3.62 -0.99 -2.90
N GLU A 140 4.82 -0.81 -2.37
CA GLU A 140 5.60 0.43 -2.41
C GLU A 140 5.78 0.93 -3.85
N VAL A 141 6.16 0.02 -4.75
CA VAL A 141 6.34 0.32 -6.19
C VAL A 141 5.02 0.77 -6.81
N THR A 142 3.89 0.20 -6.38
CA THR A 142 2.55 0.59 -6.85
C THR A 142 2.21 2.03 -6.46
N PHE A 143 2.53 2.45 -5.23
CA PHE A 143 2.37 3.85 -4.79
C PHE A 143 3.30 4.79 -5.55
N GLN A 144 4.58 4.43 -5.65
CA GLN A 144 5.59 5.22 -6.35
C GLN A 144 5.27 5.40 -7.84
N ALA A 145 4.73 4.37 -8.50
CA ALA A 145 4.33 4.45 -9.90
C ALA A 145 3.32 5.57 -10.15
N VAL A 146 2.40 5.80 -9.21
CA VAL A 146 1.44 6.91 -9.28
C VAL A 146 2.11 8.24 -8.95
N GLU A 147 2.94 8.32 -7.91
CA GLU A 147 3.62 9.58 -7.56
C GLU A 147 4.58 10.06 -8.67
N LEU A 148 5.25 9.14 -9.36
CA LEU A 148 6.20 9.40 -10.44
C LEU A 148 5.56 9.49 -11.83
N TRP A 149 4.23 9.54 -11.93
CA TRP A 149 3.50 9.67 -13.21
C TRP A 149 3.70 8.50 -14.20
N ILE A 150 4.21 7.37 -13.72
CA ILE A 150 4.32 6.11 -14.47
C ILE A 150 2.95 5.46 -14.65
N ALA A 151 2.08 5.60 -13.64
CA ALA A 151 0.68 5.24 -13.69
C ALA A 151 -0.21 6.45 -13.37
N ASP A 152 -1.44 6.43 -13.88
CA ASP A 152 -2.41 7.48 -13.62
C ASP A 152 -3.15 7.22 -12.30
N HIS A 153 -3.44 5.93 -12.04
CA HIS A 153 -4.08 5.45 -10.81
C HIS A 153 -3.40 4.20 -10.27
N ALA A 154 -3.71 3.86 -9.02
CA ALA A 154 -3.41 2.55 -8.46
C ALA A 154 -4.66 1.88 -7.90
N VAL A 155 -4.70 0.55 -7.94
CA VAL A 155 -5.75 -0.25 -7.28
C VAL A 155 -5.10 -1.22 -6.32
N LEU A 156 -5.48 -1.13 -5.05
CA LEU A 156 -4.81 -1.82 -3.94
C LEU A 156 -5.83 -2.43 -2.98
N PRO A 157 -5.62 -3.69 -2.54
CA PRO A 157 -6.49 -4.31 -1.57
C PRO A 157 -6.25 -3.71 -0.18
N ILE A 158 -7.31 -3.42 0.58
CA ILE A 158 -7.19 -2.88 1.95
C ILE A 158 -7.83 -3.80 2.99
N GLU A 159 -8.73 -4.69 2.58
CA GLU A 159 -9.42 -5.60 3.46
C GLU A 159 -9.89 -6.84 2.68
N ASN A 160 -9.81 -8.00 3.31
CA ASN A 160 -10.42 -9.24 2.83
C ASN A 160 -11.34 -9.79 3.93
N SER A 161 -12.50 -10.33 3.55
CA SER A 161 -13.49 -10.83 4.53
C SER A 161 -12.97 -11.98 5.40
N LEU A 162 -12.00 -12.76 4.92
CA LEU A 162 -11.46 -13.91 5.64
C LEU A 162 -10.13 -13.60 6.36
N ALA A 163 -9.24 -12.80 5.74
CA ALA A 163 -7.94 -12.45 6.32
C ALA A 163 -7.90 -11.11 7.06
N GLY A 164 -8.96 -10.31 6.98
CA GLY A 164 -9.06 -9.00 7.60
C GLY A 164 -8.26 -7.90 6.89
N SER A 165 -7.81 -6.93 7.66
CA SER A 165 -7.17 -5.70 7.18
C SER A 165 -5.75 -5.95 6.63
N ILE A 166 -5.47 -5.41 5.44
CA ILE A 166 -4.12 -5.45 4.83
C ILE A 166 -3.32 -4.25 5.34
N HIS A 167 -2.80 -4.42 6.54
CA HIS A 167 -2.08 -3.42 7.32
C HIS A 167 -0.94 -2.71 6.58
N ARG A 168 -0.25 -3.38 5.65
CA ARG A 168 0.83 -2.76 4.88
C ARG A 168 0.33 -1.59 4.03
N ASN A 169 -0.85 -1.70 3.43
CA ASN A 169 -1.40 -0.68 2.55
C ASN A 169 -1.94 0.52 3.35
N TYR A 170 -2.44 0.31 4.57
CA TYR A 170 -2.74 1.40 5.50
C TYR A 170 -1.52 2.25 5.82
N ASP A 171 -0.39 1.60 6.14
CA ASP A 171 0.85 2.33 6.43
C ASP A 171 1.35 3.11 5.21
N LEU A 172 1.21 2.56 4.01
CA LEU A 172 1.63 3.23 2.77
C LEU A 172 0.72 4.42 2.42
N LEU A 173 -0.60 4.29 2.62
CA LEU A 173 -1.53 5.41 2.48
C LEU A 173 -1.14 6.61 3.35
N LEU A 174 -0.63 6.36 4.55
CA LEU A 174 -0.13 7.41 5.43
C LEU A 174 1.18 8.06 4.96
N ARG A 175 2.08 7.28 4.34
CA ARG A 175 3.40 7.76 3.91
C ARG A 175 3.36 8.53 2.59
N HIS A 176 2.45 8.13 1.70
CA HIS A 176 2.33 8.70 0.37
C HIS A 176 1.25 9.77 0.31
N ARG A 177 1.42 10.77 -0.55
CA ARG A 177 0.45 11.87 -0.74
C ARG A 177 -0.58 11.52 -1.81
N LEU A 178 -1.17 10.34 -1.68
CA LEU A 178 -2.26 9.88 -2.53
C LEU A 178 -3.59 9.94 -1.79
N HIS A 179 -4.66 10.01 -2.58
CA HIS A 179 -6.03 10.09 -2.11
C HIS A 179 -6.83 8.89 -2.60
N ILE A 180 -7.71 8.37 -1.74
CA ILE A 180 -8.70 7.38 -2.14
C ILE A 180 -9.79 8.08 -2.94
N ILE A 181 -9.98 7.66 -4.19
CA ILE A 181 -10.93 8.23 -5.14
C ILE A 181 -12.11 7.28 -5.47
N GLY A 182 -12.08 6.08 -4.93
CA GLY A 182 -13.10 5.06 -5.14
C GLY A 182 -12.73 3.77 -4.45
N GLU A 183 -13.67 2.84 -4.44
CA GLU A 183 -13.46 1.48 -3.98
C GLU A 183 -14.08 0.49 -4.95
N VAL A 184 -13.62 -0.77 -4.88
CA VAL A 184 -14.17 -1.89 -5.63
C VAL A 184 -14.21 -3.11 -4.72
N GLN A 185 -15.35 -3.79 -4.69
CA GLN A 185 -15.47 -5.10 -4.04
C GLN A 185 -15.34 -6.20 -5.10
N LEU A 186 -14.46 -7.16 -4.86
CA LEU A 186 -14.21 -8.28 -5.77
C LEU A 186 -14.38 -9.60 -5.02
N PRO A 187 -15.37 -10.44 -5.40
CA PRO A 187 -15.45 -11.82 -4.95
C PRO A 187 -14.21 -12.62 -5.39
N VAL A 188 -13.60 -13.33 -4.45
CA VAL A 188 -12.41 -14.15 -4.69
C VAL A 188 -12.85 -15.59 -4.89
N ARG A 189 -12.75 -16.07 -6.13
CA ARG A 189 -13.15 -17.43 -6.53
C ARG A 189 -11.94 -18.24 -6.96
N HIS A 190 -11.46 -19.07 -6.04
CA HIS A 190 -10.34 -19.96 -6.31
C HIS A 190 -10.75 -21.13 -7.20
N CYS A 191 -9.93 -21.40 -8.21
CA CYS A 191 -10.02 -22.55 -9.11
C CYS A 191 -8.83 -23.49 -8.86
N LEU A 192 -9.04 -24.79 -9.03
CA LEU A 192 -7.95 -25.77 -9.14
C LEU A 192 -7.53 -25.89 -10.61
N LEU A 193 -6.29 -25.49 -10.90
CA LEU A 193 -5.76 -25.38 -12.25
C LEU A 193 -4.66 -26.42 -12.50
N ALA A 194 -4.63 -27.03 -13.68
CA ALA A 194 -3.55 -27.91 -14.10
C ALA A 194 -3.29 -27.75 -15.61
N LEU A 195 -2.24 -28.38 -16.11
CA LEU A 195 -1.97 -28.39 -17.55
C LEU A 195 -3.09 -29.11 -18.32
N PRO A 196 -3.33 -28.75 -19.60
CA PRO A 196 -4.25 -29.48 -20.45
C PRO A 196 -3.93 -30.99 -20.51
N GLY A 197 -4.97 -31.81 -20.32
CA GLY A 197 -4.87 -33.28 -20.33
C GLY A 197 -4.19 -33.87 -19.10
N VAL A 198 -4.12 -33.14 -17.98
CA VAL A 198 -3.79 -33.68 -16.65
C VAL A 198 -5.11 -33.91 -15.92
N ASP A 199 -5.32 -35.11 -15.40
CA ASP A 199 -6.49 -35.44 -14.59
C ASP A 199 -6.16 -35.31 -13.09
N LYS A 200 -7.18 -35.37 -12.22
CA LYS A 200 -7.00 -35.16 -10.78
C LYS A 200 -6.13 -36.23 -10.14
N GLU A 201 -6.20 -37.44 -10.68
CA GLU A 201 -5.49 -38.63 -10.23
C GLU A 201 -3.97 -38.54 -10.47
N ASP A 202 -3.55 -37.67 -11.41
CA ASP A 202 -2.13 -37.43 -11.72
C ASP A 202 -1.47 -36.47 -10.71
N LEU A 203 -2.26 -35.79 -9.87
CA LEU A 203 -1.79 -34.73 -9.00
C LEU A 203 -1.27 -35.26 -7.66
N ASN A 204 -0.03 -34.92 -7.33
CA ASN A 204 0.57 -35.20 -6.02
C ASN A 204 0.87 -33.92 -5.22
N ARG A 205 0.76 -32.75 -5.86
CA ARG A 205 1.15 -31.46 -5.28
C ARG A 205 0.19 -30.35 -5.70
N VAL A 206 -0.06 -29.43 -4.76
CA VAL A 206 -0.82 -28.20 -4.98
C VAL A 206 0.01 -27.01 -4.52
N ILE A 207 0.18 -26.02 -5.38
CA ILE A 207 0.95 -24.80 -5.10
C ILE A 207 0.06 -23.56 -5.15
N SER A 208 0.23 -22.64 -4.20
CA SER A 208 -0.41 -21.32 -4.23
C SER A 208 0.11 -20.43 -3.09
N HIS A 209 -0.39 -19.20 -3.01
CA HIS A 209 -0.17 -18.34 -1.85
C HIS A 209 -0.67 -19.03 -0.56
N PRO A 210 0.05 -18.93 0.59
CA PRO A 210 -0.35 -19.56 1.85
C PRO A 210 -1.80 -19.31 2.25
N GLN A 211 -2.28 -18.09 2.06
CA GLN A 211 -3.67 -17.74 2.37
C GLN A 211 -4.67 -18.48 1.47
N ALA A 212 -4.37 -18.66 0.18
CA ALA A 212 -5.25 -19.38 -0.73
C ALA A 212 -5.26 -20.88 -0.42
N LEU A 213 -4.11 -21.46 -0.05
CA LEU A 213 -4.01 -22.84 0.41
C LEU A 213 -4.86 -23.07 1.67
N ALA A 214 -4.76 -22.17 2.65
CA ALA A 214 -5.56 -22.24 3.89
C ALA A 214 -7.07 -22.07 3.62
N GLN A 215 -7.45 -21.24 2.65
CA GLN A 215 -8.85 -21.02 2.27
C GLN A 215 -9.48 -22.17 1.48
N CYS A 216 -8.70 -23.17 1.06
CA CYS A 216 -9.18 -24.30 0.25
C CYS A 216 -8.78 -25.64 0.87
N GLU A 217 -8.35 -25.66 2.14
CA GLU A 217 -7.74 -26.83 2.75
C GLU A 217 -8.70 -28.03 2.81
N LEU A 218 -9.97 -27.78 3.17
CA LEU A 218 -10.98 -28.83 3.28
C LEU A 218 -11.27 -29.41 1.90
N THR A 219 -11.55 -28.53 0.94
CA THR A 219 -11.90 -28.92 -0.43
C THR A 219 -10.76 -29.67 -1.13
N ILE A 220 -9.50 -29.25 -0.94
CA ILE A 220 -8.33 -29.98 -1.48
C ILE A 220 -8.22 -31.38 -0.86
N THR A 221 -8.43 -31.48 0.45
CA THR A 221 -8.36 -32.78 1.16
C THR A 221 -9.42 -33.74 0.64
N GLU A 222 -10.63 -33.25 0.36
CA GLU A 222 -11.72 -34.03 -0.21
C GLU A 222 -11.43 -34.44 -1.67
N LEU A 223 -10.94 -33.52 -2.49
CA LEU A 223 -10.75 -33.74 -3.93
C LEU A 223 -9.54 -34.62 -4.28
N LEU A 224 -8.41 -34.43 -3.60
CA LEU A 224 -7.13 -35.04 -3.94
C LEU A 224 -6.62 -36.00 -2.86
N GLY A 225 -7.31 -36.07 -1.72
CA GLY A 225 -6.93 -36.89 -0.57
C GLY A 225 -5.93 -36.20 0.37
N PRO A 226 -5.69 -36.80 1.55
CA PRO A 226 -4.87 -36.21 2.61
C PRO A 226 -3.36 -36.24 2.33
N ASN A 227 -2.90 -37.00 1.34
CA ASN A 227 -1.47 -37.18 1.05
C ASN A 227 -0.91 -36.16 0.05
N VAL A 228 -1.76 -35.28 -0.50
CA VAL A 228 -1.33 -34.27 -1.46
C VAL A 228 -0.43 -33.24 -0.79
N THR A 229 0.72 -32.94 -1.40
CA THR A 229 1.68 -31.98 -0.87
C THR A 229 1.19 -30.56 -1.13
N ARG A 230 1.13 -29.71 -0.11
CA ARG A 230 0.76 -28.28 -0.24
C ARG A 230 2.00 -27.42 -0.11
N GLU A 231 2.37 -26.74 -1.18
CA GLU A 231 3.60 -25.94 -1.23
C GLU A 231 3.26 -24.45 -1.37
N SER A 232 3.79 -23.66 -0.43
CA SER A 232 3.65 -22.20 -0.46
C SER A 232 4.37 -21.61 -1.66
N PHE A 233 3.68 -20.73 -2.37
CA PHE A 233 4.19 -19.94 -3.47
C PHE A 233 4.01 -18.45 -3.21
N TYR A 234 4.75 -17.61 -3.92
CA TYR A 234 4.75 -16.17 -3.66
C TYR A 234 3.42 -15.47 -4.00
N ASN A 235 2.68 -15.97 -5.01
CA ASN A 235 1.39 -15.45 -5.46
C ASN A 235 0.57 -16.56 -6.13
N THR A 236 -0.76 -16.49 -6.03
CA THR A 236 -1.73 -17.34 -6.73
C THR A 236 -1.53 -17.38 -8.25
N ALA A 237 -1.48 -16.24 -8.92
CA ALA A 237 -1.30 -16.17 -10.37
C ALA A 237 0.11 -16.57 -10.80
N GLY A 238 1.11 -16.28 -9.97
CA GLY A 238 2.48 -16.75 -10.17
C GLY A 238 2.59 -18.28 -10.08
N ALA A 239 1.78 -18.92 -9.24
CA ALA A 239 1.73 -20.37 -9.14
C ALA A 239 1.20 -21.00 -10.44
N ALA A 240 0.16 -20.39 -11.03
CA ALA A 240 -0.35 -20.79 -12.34
C ALA A 240 0.70 -20.59 -13.46
N GLU A 241 1.37 -19.45 -13.51
CA GLU A 241 2.46 -19.17 -14.45
C GLU A 241 3.58 -20.21 -14.34
N SER A 242 3.96 -20.58 -13.11
CA SER A 242 5.02 -21.56 -12.84
C SER A 242 4.70 -22.94 -13.40
N ILE A 243 3.45 -23.40 -13.24
CA ILE A 243 3.00 -24.68 -13.81
C ILE A 243 3.09 -24.67 -15.33
N ALA A 244 2.60 -23.60 -15.97
CA ALA A 244 2.63 -23.46 -17.42
C ALA A 244 4.07 -23.40 -17.96
N THR A 245 4.92 -22.61 -17.31
CA THR A 245 6.31 -22.37 -17.76
C THR A 245 7.20 -23.60 -17.60
N ASN A 246 7.04 -24.33 -16.49
CA ASN A 246 7.87 -25.49 -16.18
C ASN A 246 7.25 -26.83 -16.63
N ASN A 247 6.07 -26.79 -17.28
CA ASN A 247 5.35 -27.97 -17.75
C ASN A 247 5.14 -29.03 -16.65
N LEU A 248 4.75 -28.59 -15.44
CA LEU A 248 4.56 -29.45 -14.28
C LEU A 248 3.26 -30.25 -14.40
N ARG A 249 3.35 -31.53 -14.73
CA ARG A 249 2.19 -32.41 -14.93
C ARG A 249 1.66 -33.05 -13.65
N ASP A 250 2.46 -33.10 -12.59
CA ASP A 250 2.10 -33.69 -11.29
C ASP A 250 1.55 -32.66 -10.29
N THR A 251 1.43 -31.40 -10.72
CA THR A 251 1.20 -30.26 -9.84
C THR A 251 -0.01 -29.46 -10.32
N ALA A 252 -0.87 -29.07 -9.38
CA ALA A 252 -1.96 -28.13 -9.60
C ALA A 252 -1.71 -26.79 -8.91
N ALA A 253 -2.30 -25.71 -9.43
CA ALA A 253 -2.27 -24.39 -8.82
C ALA A 253 -3.66 -24.00 -8.32
N ILE A 254 -3.70 -23.26 -7.21
CA ILE A 254 -4.91 -22.55 -6.80
C ILE A 254 -4.78 -21.11 -7.26
N ALA A 255 -5.62 -20.70 -8.20
CA ALA A 255 -5.59 -19.33 -8.72
C ALA A 255 -6.97 -18.89 -9.25
N SER A 256 -7.03 -17.69 -9.81
CA SER A 256 -8.23 -17.16 -10.45
C SER A 256 -8.53 -17.88 -11.78
N HIS A 257 -9.78 -17.79 -12.21
CA HIS A 257 -10.18 -18.23 -13.55
C HIS A 257 -9.44 -17.46 -14.65
N GLU A 258 -9.20 -16.17 -14.44
CA GLU A 258 -8.45 -15.31 -15.35
C GLU A 258 -7.01 -15.80 -15.55
N ALA A 259 -6.34 -16.26 -14.48
CA ALA A 259 -5.01 -16.85 -14.59
C ALA A 259 -5.01 -18.13 -15.43
N ALA A 260 -6.05 -18.97 -15.31
CA ALA A 260 -6.18 -20.18 -16.13
C ALA A 260 -6.21 -19.85 -17.63
N LYS A 261 -7.07 -18.89 -18.00
CA LYS A 261 -7.18 -18.42 -19.38
C LYS A 261 -5.88 -17.79 -19.90
N LEU A 262 -5.23 -16.99 -19.06
CA LEU A 262 -4.00 -16.28 -19.42
C LEU A 262 -2.84 -17.23 -19.69
N TYR A 263 -2.67 -18.24 -18.83
CA TYR A 263 -1.53 -19.16 -18.88
C TYR A 263 -1.84 -20.48 -19.62
N GLY A 264 -3.02 -20.59 -20.24
CA GLY A 264 -3.41 -21.77 -21.03
C GLY A 264 -3.59 -23.04 -20.20
N LEU A 265 -4.01 -22.89 -18.94
CA LEU A 265 -4.28 -24.00 -18.02
C LEU A 265 -5.75 -24.44 -18.10
N ASN A 266 -5.99 -25.70 -17.76
CA ASN A 266 -7.33 -26.24 -17.61
C ASN A 266 -7.84 -26.03 -16.18
N VAL A 267 -9.11 -25.64 -16.05
CA VAL A 267 -9.81 -25.57 -14.77
C VAL A 267 -10.35 -26.95 -14.46
N LEU A 268 -9.74 -27.66 -13.51
CA LEU A 268 -10.19 -28.99 -13.09
C LEU A 268 -11.44 -28.93 -12.22
N VAL A 269 -11.48 -27.94 -11.33
CA VAL A 269 -12.63 -27.65 -10.45
C VAL A 269 -12.67 -26.14 -10.23
N ASP A 270 -13.86 -25.57 -10.35
CA ASP A 270 -14.13 -24.18 -10.05
C ASP A 270 -14.69 -24.03 -8.62
N ASN A 271 -14.50 -22.86 -8.02
CA ASN A 271 -14.99 -22.50 -6.68
C ASN A 271 -14.56 -23.48 -5.56
N ILE A 272 -13.27 -23.77 -5.46
CA ILE A 272 -12.70 -24.71 -4.46
C ILE A 272 -12.40 -24.07 -3.09
N HIS A 273 -12.91 -22.87 -2.84
CA HIS A 273 -12.72 -22.17 -1.59
C HIS A 273 -13.75 -22.63 -0.56
N ASP A 274 -13.32 -22.83 0.68
CA ASP A 274 -14.13 -23.44 1.74
C ASP A 274 -15.26 -22.50 2.22
N ASP A 275 -15.10 -21.17 2.08
CA ASP A 275 -16.13 -20.16 2.42
C ASP A 275 -16.50 -19.30 1.20
N MET A 276 -17.76 -19.42 0.77
CA MET A 276 -18.32 -18.72 -0.40
C MET A 276 -18.37 -17.20 -0.25
N ASN A 277 -18.28 -16.66 0.97
CA ASN A 277 -18.32 -15.22 1.26
C ASN A 277 -16.92 -14.59 1.29
N ASN A 278 -16.03 -15.01 0.39
CA ASN A 278 -14.70 -14.46 0.24
C ASN A 278 -14.71 -13.23 -0.67
N VAL A 279 -14.64 -12.04 -0.08
CA VAL A 279 -14.65 -10.77 -0.82
C VAL A 279 -13.46 -9.94 -0.39
N THR A 280 -12.76 -9.37 -1.37
CA THR A 280 -11.68 -8.42 -1.12
C THR A 280 -12.16 -7.03 -1.53
N ARG A 281 -12.00 -6.07 -0.61
CA ARG A 281 -12.23 -4.66 -0.85
C ARG A 281 -10.92 -4.02 -1.31
N PHE A 282 -10.98 -3.36 -2.45
CA PHE A 282 -9.91 -2.60 -3.06
C PHE A 282 -10.23 -1.12 -3.00
N VAL A 283 -9.20 -0.28 -2.92
CA VAL A 283 -9.28 1.17 -3.08
C VAL A 283 -8.57 1.61 -4.35
N MET A 284 -9.15 2.62 -4.99
CA MET A 284 -8.59 3.33 -6.13
C MET A 284 -7.86 4.56 -5.62
N LEU A 285 -6.59 4.73 -5.99
CA LEU A 285 -5.76 5.86 -5.58
C LEU A 285 -5.44 6.80 -6.73
N ALA A 286 -5.36 8.09 -6.42
CA ALA A 286 -4.89 9.13 -7.33
C ALA A 286 -4.06 10.19 -6.59
N ARG A 287 -3.33 10.99 -7.36
CA ARG A 287 -2.57 12.15 -6.85
C ARG A 287 -3.47 13.26 -6.34
N GLU A 288 -4.61 13.48 -7.00
CA GLU A 288 -5.58 14.51 -6.64
C GLU A 288 -6.84 13.87 -6.04
N PRO A 289 -7.42 14.47 -5.00
CA PRO A 289 -8.70 14.02 -4.47
C PRO A 289 -9.82 14.32 -5.47
N ILE A 290 -10.87 13.50 -5.46
CA ILE A 290 -12.07 13.81 -6.22
C ILE A 290 -12.93 14.85 -5.49
N MET A 291 -13.51 15.76 -6.26
CA MET A 291 -14.51 16.69 -5.73
C MET A 291 -15.79 15.91 -5.41
N PRO A 292 -16.25 15.89 -4.16
CA PRO A 292 -17.44 15.14 -3.80
C PRO A 292 -18.67 15.68 -4.55
N ARG A 293 -19.37 14.80 -5.26
CA ARG A 293 -20.59 15.15 -6.01
C ARG A 293 -21.82 14.80 -5.18
N ILE A 294 -22.86 15.62 -5.31
CA ILE A 294 -24.16 15.40 -4.66
C ILE A 294 -24.92 14.30 -5.43
N GLY A 295 -25.67 13.45 -4.71
CA GLY A 295 -26.62 12.50 -5.31
C GLY A 295 -26.13 11.05 -5.47
N ARG A 296 -25.00 10.68 -4.85
CA ARG A 296 -24.56 9.28 -4.69
C ARG A 296 -24.16 9.03 -3.24
N PRO A 297 -24.24 7.78 -2.74
CA PRO A 297 -23.68 7.44 -1.45
C PRO A 297 -22.16 7.57 -1.49
N PHE A 298 -21.61 8.23 -0.49
CA PHE A 298 -20.18 8.48 -0.33
C PHE A 298 -19.68 7.87 0.96
N ARG A 299 -18.45 7.40 0.92
CA ARG A 299 -17.66 7.04 2.09
C ARG A 299 -16.51 8.01 2.22
N THR A 300 -16.21 8.39 3.44
CA THR A 300 -15.03 9.18 3.78
C THR A 300 -14.15 8.36 4.70
N SER A 301 -12.88 8.22 4.32
CA SER A 301 -11.86 7.52 5.09
C SER A 301 -10.96 8.54 5.77
N ILE A 302 -10.79 8.39 7.07
CA ILE A 302 -9.89 9.22 7.87
C ILE A 302 -8.95 8.37 8.69
N VAL A 303 -7.87 9.01 9.12
CA VAL A 303 -6.93 8.45 10.09
C VAL A 303 -6.62 9.53 11.11
N PHE A 304 -6.67 9.15 12.38
CA PHE A 304 -6.36 10.06 13.48
C PHE A 304 -5.50 9.39 14.55
N ALA A 305 -4.80 10.20 15.31
CA ALA A 305 -4.02 9.78 16.47
C ALA A 305 -4.12 10.81 17.60
N HIS A 306 -3.79 10.38 18.81
CA HIS A 306 -3.75 11.24 19.98
C HIS A 306 -2.61 10.84 20.90
N ASP A 307 -1.93 11.84 21.46
CA ASP A 307 -0.71 11.64 22.25
C ASP A 307 -1.03 11.07 23.65
N ASN A 308 -2.22 11.34 24.20
CA ASN A 308 -2.59 10.99 25.58
C ASN A 308 -3.50 9.75 25.69
N GLY A 309 -3.18 8.70 24.94
CA GLY A 309 -3.80 7.37 25.09
C GLY A 309 -5.10 7.14 24.30
N THR A 310 -5.71 5.97 24.50
CA THR A 310 -6.78 5.42 23.64
C THR A 310 -8.19 5.87 23.99
N SER A 311 -8.38 6.57 25.12
CA SER A 311 -9.70 7.10 25.55
C SER A 311 -10.28 8.10 24.55
N ILE A 312 -9.42 8.70 23.71
CA ILE A 312 -9.80 9.55 22.58
C ILE A 312 -10.80 8.87 21.63
N LEU A 313 -10.71 7.54 21.48
CA LEU A 313 -11.55 6.80 20.55
C LEU A 313 -13.02 7.02 20.89
N PHE A 314 -13.40 6.91 22.17
CA PHE A 314 -14.78 7.13 22.59
C PHE A 314 -15.29 8.53 22.23
N LYS A 315 -14.46 9.57 22.43
CA LYS A 315 -14.83 10.95 22.07
C LYS A 315 -15.07 11.07 20.58
N VAL A 316 -14.15 10.55 19.76
CA VAL A 316 -14.26 10.59 18.30
C VAL A 316 -15.48 9.82 17.80
N LEU A 317 -15.75 8.61 18.31
CA LEU A 317 -16.93 7.84 17.93
C LEU A 317 -18.24 8.58 18.29
N SER A 318 -18.26 9.26 19.44
CA SER A 318 -19.43 10.03 19.90
C SER A 318 -19.77 11.18 18.95
N VAL A 319 -18.77 11.84 18.35
CA VAL A 319 -18.97 12.93 17.38
C VAL A 319 -19.81 12.49 16.18
N PHE A 320 -19.51 11.30 15.64
CA PHE A 320 -20.25 10.73 14.51
C PHE A 320 -21.62 10.23 14.94
N ALA A 321 -21.70 9.55 16.08
CA ALA A 321 -22.95 9.02 16.62
C ALA A 321 -24.00 10.11 16.87
N PHE A 322 -23.63 11.22 17.54
CA PHE A 322 -24.56 12.33 17.81
C PHE A 322 -25.03 13.06 16.55
N ARG A 323 -24.34 12.88 15.42
CA ARG A 323 -24.70 13.46 14.13
C ARG A 323 -25.43 12.46 13.23
N ASN A 324 -25.74 11.24 13.70
CA ASN A 324 -26.30 10.15 12.90
C ASN A 324 -25.45 9.80 11.66
N ILE A 325 -24.13 9.85 11.79
CA ILE A 325 -23.20 9.45 10.73
C ILE A 325 -22.78 8.01 11.02
N ASN A 326 -23.06 7.10 10.09
CA ASN A 326 -22.74 5.69 10.23
C ASN A 326 -21.23 5.46 10.03
N LEU A 327 -20.63 4.66 10.93
CA LEU A 327 -19.25 4.20 10.79
C LEU A 327 -19.27 2.80 10.19
N THR A 328 -18.50 2.58 9.12
CA THR A 328 -18.45 1.29 8.42
C THR A 328 -17.15 0.53 8.64
N LYS A 329 -16.10 1.20 9.13
CA LYS A 329 -14.86 0.55 9.53
C LYS A 329 -14.20 1.30 10.67
N ILE A 330 -13.61 0.56 11.61
CA ILE A 330 -12.69 1.08 12.61
C ILE A 330 -11.54 0.07 12.74
N GLU A 331 -10.31 0.53 12.60
CA GLU A 331 -9.11 -0.30 12.76
C GLU A 331 -8.08 0.45 13.59
N SER A 332 -7.54 -0.18 14.64
CA SER A 332 -6.45 0.38 15.45
C SER A 332 -5.11 -0.20 15.04
N ARG A 333 -4.09 0.65 14.98
CA ARG A 333 -2.73 0.28 14.56
C ARG A 333 -1.71 0.94 15.50
N PRO A 334 -0.85 0.17 16.20
CA PRO A 334 0.24 0.77 16.96
C PRO A 334 1.15 1.60 16.07
N HIS A 335 1.55 2.78 16.55
CA HIS A 335 2.40 3.70 15.83
C HIS A 335 3.80 3.11 15.68
N ARG A 336 4.23 2.84 14.44
CA ARG A 336 5.47 2.10 14.18
C ARG A 336 6.75 2.85 14.54
N VAL A 337 6.74 4.19 14.50
CA VAL A 337 7.93 5.02 14.73
C VAL A 337 8.08 5.41 16.20
N ARG A 338 6.96 5.56 16.91
CA ARG A 338 6.90 5.82 18.35
C ARG A 338 5.97 4.80 19.00
N PRO A 339 6.41 3.53 19.12
CA PRO A 339 5.53 2.48 19.61
C PRO A 339 5.28 2.58 21.11
N LEU A 340 6.01 3.39 21.87
CA LEU A 340 5.84 3.48 23.33
C LEU A 340 5.96 4.92 23.79
N THR A 341 4.94 5.42 24.48
CA THR A 341 5.01 6.65 25.29
C THR A 341 5.27 6.25 26.73
N ILE A 342 6.22 6.92 27.38
CA ILE A 342 6.47 6.78 28.81
C ILE A 342 5.64 7.86 29.51
N VAL A 343 4.71 7.43 30.36
CA VAL A 343 4.02 8.35 31.27
C VAL A 343 4.77 8.31 32.60
N ASP A 344 5.51 9.37 32.89
CA ASP A 344 6.11 9.58 34.21
C ASP A 344 5.02 10.10 35.16
N ASP A 345 4.30 9.17 35.80
CA ASP A 345 3.43 9.53 36.92
C ASP A 345 4.27 9.51 38.20
N ALA A 346 4.32 10.64 38.92
CA ALA A 346 5.21 10.84 40.06
C ALA A 346 5.01 9.86 41.24
N ASN A 347 4.00 8.98 41.17
CA ASN A 347 3.64 8.01 42.22
C ASN A 347 3.35 6.58 41.72
N ILE A 348 3.53 6.27 40.42
CA ILE A 348 3.29 4.92 39.88
C ILE A 348 4.41 4.60 38.89
N GLU A 349 4.95 3.38 38.96
CA GLU A 349 5.95 2.84 38.03
C GLU A 349 5.68 3.28 36.58
N THR A 350 6.71 3.78 35.89
CA THR A 350 6.68 4.27 34.50
C THR A 350 5.79 3.40 33.60
N ALA A 351 4.58 3.88 33.29
CA ALA A 351 3.66 3.13 32.46
C ALA A 351 3.99 3.39 30.99
N LYS A 352 4.41 2.34 30.28
CA LYS A 352 4.69 2.39 28.84
C LYS A 352 3.44 1.96 28.08
N HIS A 353 2.84 2.88 27.32
CA HIS A 353 1.67 2.58 26.51
C HIS A 353 1.99 2.69 25.02
N PHE A 354 1.38 1.84 24.21
CA PHE A 354 1.46 1.98 22.76
C PHE A 354 0.69 3.21 22.29
N GLU A 355 1.30 4.05 21.45
CA GLU A 355 0.59 5.06 20.69
C GLU A 355 -0.19 4.35 19.57
N TYR A 356 -1.44 4.75 19.35
CA TYR A 356 -2.29 4.14 18.33
C TYR A 356 -2.74 5.17 17.30
N MET A 357 -2.77 4.72 16.04
CA MET A 357 -3.50 5.37 14.96
C MET A 357 -4.80 4.60 14.75
N PHE A 358 -5.87 5.34 14.50
CA PHE A 358 -7.18 4.79 14.21
C PHE A 358 -7.58 5.15 12.80
N TYR A 359 -7.86 4.15 11.98
CA TYR A 359 -8.45 4.30 10.65
C TYR A 359 -9.95 4.13 10.76
N VAL A 360 -10.70 5.09 10.23
CA VAL A 360 -12.15 5.09 10.29
C VAL A 360 -12.73 5.39 8.92
N ASP A 361 -13.67 4.55 8.51
CA ASP A 361 -14.55 4.82 7.38
C ASP A 361 -15.94 5.19 7.88
N PHE A 362 -16.54 6.21 7.27
CA PHE A 362 -17.89 6.63 7.59
C PHE A 362 -18.69 7.02 6.34
N ASP A 363 -20.00 6.79 6.40
CA ASP A 363 -20.91 6.99 5.28
C ASP A 363 -21.40 8.44 5.24
N ALA A 364 -20.52 9.34 4.79
CA ALA A 364 -20.88 10.69 4.43
C ALA A 364 -19.90 11.27 3.42
N SER A 365 -20.36 12.27 2.68
CA SER A 365 -19.55 13.06 1.76
C SER A 365 -18.87 14.23 2.48
N MET A 366 -17.67 14.62 2.06
CA MET A 366 -17.03 15.87 2.52
C MET A 366 -17.78 17.14 2.10
N ALA A 367 -18.79 17.03 1.23
CA ALA A 367 -19.72 18.13 0.92
C ALA A 367 -20.88 18.23 1.95
N ASP A 368 -21.10 17.23 2.81
CA ASP A 368 -22.11 17.27 3.87
C ASP A 368 -21.61 18.14 5.04
N VAL A 369 -22.37 19.18 5.38
CA VAL A 369 -22.09 20.05 6.52
C VAL A 369 -22.01 19.27 7.83
N ARG A 370 -22.79 18.19 8.00
CA ARG A 370 -22.70 17.31 9.17
C ARG A 370 -21.35 16.64 9.29
N ALA A 371 -20.79 16.19 8.16
CA ALA A 371 -19.48 15.56 8.11
C ALA A 371 -18.36 16.58 8.34
N GLN A 372 -18.47 17.78 7.77
CA GLN A 372 -17.52 18.87 8.01
C GLN A 372 -17.47 19.27 9.49
N ASN A 373 -18.64 19.44 10.12
CA ASN A 373 -18.73 19.74 11.55
C ASN A 373 -18.21 18.58 12.42
N ALA A 374 -18.41 17.33 12.00
CA ALA A 374 -17.84 16.18 12.70
C ALA A 374 -16.31 16.23 12.67
N LEU A 375 -15.71 16.48 11.50
CA LEU A 375 -14.26 16.53 11.38
C LEU A 375 -13.63 17.70 12.13
N ALA A 376 -14.32 18.84 12.22
CA ALA A 376 -13.89 19.96 13.05
C ALA A 376 -13.76 19.54 14.52
N ASP A 377 -14.79 18.90 15.10
CA ASP A 377 -14.73 18.38 16.48
C ASP A 377 -13.61 17.34 16.65
N VAL A 378 -13.45 16.41 15.69
CA VAL A 378 -12.38 15.39 15.74
C VAL A 378 -11.01 16.06 15.75
N GLN A 379 -10.82 17.10 14.96
CA GLN A 379 -9.57 17.85 14.90
C GLN A 379 -9.25 18.56 16.22
N GLU A 380 -10.26 19.03 16.96
CA GLU A 380 -10.06 19.61 18.29
C GLU A 380 -9.60 18.58 19.33
N PHE A 381 -10.04 17.33 19.19
CA PHE A 381 -9.71 16.28 20.16
C PHE A 381 -8.39 15.55 19.86
N THR A 382 -7.92 15.56 18.62
CA THR A 382 -6.82 14.71 18.14
C THR A 382 -5.54 15.51 17.91
N SER A 383 -4.37 14.89 18.13
CA SER A 383 -3.08 15.54 17.81
C SER A 383 -2.74 15.43 16.32
N PHE A 384 -3.34 14.46 15.65
CA PHE A 384 -3.20 14.23 14.23
C PHE A 384 -4.53 13.79 13.62
N LEU A 385 -4.90 14.40 12.50
CA LEU A 385 -6.03 14.01 11.67
C LEU A 385 -5.64 14.16 10.21
N ARG A 386 -5.89 13.13 9.41
CA ARG A 386 -5.77 13.18 7.95
C ARG A 386 -7.00 12.54 7.31
N VAL A 387 -7.55 13.24 6.32
CA VAL A 387 -8.54 12.67 5.41
C VAL A 387 -7.81 11.93 4.30
N LEU A 388 -8.05 10.64 4.17
CA LEU A 388 -7.46 9.79 3.13
C LEU A 388 -8.23 9.90 1.81
N GLY A 389 -9.53 10.17 1.87
CA GLY A 389 -10.36 10.42 0.69
C GLY A 389 -11.84 10.48 1.03
N SER A 390 -12.63 11.09 0.14
CA SER A 390 -14.09 11.09 0.17
C SER A 390 -14.59 10.68 -1.20
N TYR A 391 -15.17 9.49 -1.31
CA TYR A 391 -15.33 8.79 -2.58
C TYR A 391 -16.66 8.04 -2.67
N PRO A 392 -17.18 7.81 -3.89
CA PRO A 392 -18.40 7.04 -4.08
C PRO A 392 -18.21 5.60 -3.61
N ILE A 393 -19.24 5.06 -2.95
CA ILE A 393 -19.28 3.66 -2.52
C ILE A 393 -19.45 2.76 -3.74
N ASP A 394 -18.81 1.59 -3.73
CA ASP A 394 -19.09 0.56 -4.73
C ASP A 394 -20.49 -0.02 -4.47
N MET A 395 -21.43 0.31 -5.36
CA MET A 395 -22.80 -0.22 -5.33
C MET A 395 -22.98 -1.34 -6.37
N THR A 396 -21.90 -1.79 -7.01
CA THR A 396 -21.98 -2.89 -7.97
C THR A 396 -22.24 -4.21 -7.21
N PRO A 397 -23.29 -4.97 -7.58
CA PRO A 397 -23.65 -6.21 -6.92
C PRO A 397 -22.64 -7.34 -7.12
#